data_AF-A0A817CY73-F1
#
_entry.id   AF-A0A817CY73-F1
#
_cell.length_a   1.000
_cell.length_b   1.000
_cell.length_c   1.000
_cell.angle_alpha   90.00
_cell.angle_beta   90.00
_cell.angle_gamma   90.00
#
_symmetry.space_group_name_H-M   'P 1'
#
loop_
_entity.id
_entity.type
_entity.pdbx_description
1 polymer ?
#
loop_
_entity_poly.entity_id
_entity_poly.type
_entity_poly.pdbx_seq_one_letter_code
_entity_poly.pdbx_strand_id
1 'polypeptide(L)'
;MFQNSVIFTSLFLLFIGSLVQQSQSNIRNWDEDKHDKLIYRHVRQVQPSQSEVQQSNKSTISSVKSSSPNERLPESQALSASLANSIECRADIQKYCVKGGSKLISNLKVLQCIDDLDHVNVISKECQNRIYKFKYNMTHNVRFDDGAIKLCEKDIKLLDECNEYTDERGTGRLVSCLYDRLANITEPSCRNYINQLESVIFTDWRLSEYFATACLQDITDLKCGRLDDDNETIPHNQGAVIACLSKKKDKLSPKCLKHTFRLHEMQSNDYHLDRALYSACREDRERFCSQVTSGNGRVYRCLYENKFNSMMSTACRKEVHRRQKVVVSNALLDAPLIRACQSEMREHQCVTNPQDSDKQLSLINLLLCLEDRIKKGNQIKDECRREMLAHRRMLMSDYAVSPEITSKCKNEMIQHCHTLYRQGASGTIDQRGGRMIHCLFNAARRESNFSRECLFNIKSLVRAVDPGSDIRADPLLETACRSVIDTLCAKIKPGDSNIIMCLLDNIKNTRMTEDCEDRLMEVAYFMARDWRLTPKLIRTCQKNLIDLCKLPESWSMNNNMTDVQLGQYLGCLYQKKQQLSDNCRIELKRIMSIRTKAIGLMPEVEDNCMADLALCKNPEIKGEVRELQMT
;
A
#
# COMPACT_ATOMS: atom_id res chain seq x y z
N MET A 1 -29.69 53.66 -8.96
CA MET A 1 -29.02 52.52 -8.28
C MET A 1 -28.14 51.67 -9.19
N PHE A 2 -28.17 51.78 -10.53
CA PHE A 2 -27.34 50.94 -11.42
C PHE A 2 -26.02 51.57 -11.94
N GLN A 3 -25.77 52.87 -11.75
CA GLN A 3 -24.50 53.50 -12.16
C GLN A 3 -23.37 53.37 -11.13
N ASN A 4 -23.68 53.14 -9.85
CA ASN A 4 -22.66 53.05 -8.79
C ASN A 4 -22.00 51.65 -8.67
N SER A 5 -22.61 50.60 -9.23
CA SER A 5 -22.02 49.24 -9.22
C SER A 5 -20.88 49.07 -10.22
N VAL A 6 -20.96 49.71 -11.40
CA VAL A 6 -19.95 49.56 -12.46
C VAL A 6 -18.65 50.29 -12.09
N ILE A 7 -18.75 51.41 -11.37
CA ILE A 7 -17.59 52.18 -10.88
C ILE A 7 -16.87 51.39 -9.77
N PHE A 8 -17.62 50.71 -8.89
CA PHE A 8 -17.06 49.87 -7.83
C PHE A 8 -16.32 48.64 -8.38
N THR A 9 -16.86 47.98 -9.40
CA THR A 9 -16.20 46.82 -10.02
C THR A 9 -14.92 47.21 -10.77
N SER A 10 -14.90 48.38 -11.42
CA SER A 10 -13.72 48.87 -12.14
C SER A 10 -12.60 49.34 -11.19
N LEU A 11 -12.94 49.98 -10.06
CA LEU A 11 -11.97 50.34 -9.03
C LEU A 11 -11.40 49.11 -8.30
N PHE A 12 -12.21 48.08 -8.09
CA PHE A 12 -11.78 46.83 -7.44
C PHE A 12 -10.80 46.04 -8.32
N LEU A 13 -11.02 46.01 -9.65
CA LEU A 13 -10.12 45.36 -10.60
C LEU A 13 -8.77 46.10 -10.74
N LEU A 14 -8.76 47.44 -10.65
CA LEU A 14 -7.52 48.23 -10.64
C LEU A 14 -6.72 48.05 -9.33
N PHE A 15 -7.40 47.85 -8.20
CA PHE A 15 -6.76 47.56 -6.91
C PHE A 15 -6.14 46.17 -6.86
N ILE A 16 -6.82 45.16 -7.43
CA ILE A 16 -6.26 43.79 -7.58
C ILE A 16 -5.09 43.79 -8.54
N GLY A 17 -5.16 44.53 -9.66
CA GLY A 17 -4.04 44.67 -10.60
C GLY A 17 -2.78 45.22 -9.94
N SER A 18 -2.92 46.25 -9.08
CA SER A 18 -1.78 46.84 -8.36
C SER A 18 -1.22 45.91 -7.26
N LEU A 19 -2.07 45.14 -6.57
CA LEU A 19 -1.63 44.13 -5.58
C LEU A 19 -0.89 42.96 -6.23
N VAL A 20 -1.33 42.51 -7.43
CA VAL A 20 -0.66 41.44 -8.18
C VAL A 20 0.71 41.92 -8.68
N GLN A 21 0.82 43.16 -9.16
CA GLN A 21 2.08 43.72 -9.64
C GLN A 21 3.09 43.99 -8.50
N GLN A 22 2.60 44.32 -7.29
CA GLN A 22 3.41 44.45 -6.08
C GLN A 22 3.81 43.09 -5.47
N SER A 23 3.04 42.02 -5.73
CA SER A 23 3.42 40.64 -5.38
C SER A 23 4.49 40.06 -6.31
N GLN A 24 4.45 40.37 -7.61
CA GLN A 24 5.41 39.87 -8.60
C GLN A 24 6.79 40.54 -8.51
N SER A 25 6.89 41.78 -8.03
CA SER A 25 8.17 42.45 -7.78
C SER A 25 8.87 41.91 -6.52
N ASN A 26 8.12 41.48 -5.50
CA ASN A 26 8.67 40.86 -4.29
C ASN A 26 9.13 39.40 -4.49
N ILE A 27 8.63 38.71 -5.51
CA ILE A 27 9.00 37.31 -5.83
C ILE A 27 10.32 37.24 -6.64
N ARG A 28 10.74 38.31 -7.33
CA ARG A 28 11.97 38.31 -8.16
C ARG A 28 13.28 38.55 -7.40
N ASN A 29 13.25 38.86 -6.11
CA ASN A 29 14.44 39.10 -5.27
C ASN A 29 14.55 38.16 -4.05
N TRP A 30 13.89 37.01 -4.09
CA TRP A 30 14.01 35.99 -3.05
C TRP A 30 15.21 35.08 -3.34
N ASP A 31 16.28 35.27 -2.55
CA ASP A 31 17.51 34.49 -2.56
C ASP A 31 17.47 33.53 -1.36
N GLU A 32 17.05 32.27 -1.59
CA GLU A 32 16.78 31.25 -0.56
C GLU A 32 18.01 30.95 0.33
N ASP A 33 19.23 31.11 -0.19
CA ASP A 33 20.49 30.80 0.51
C ASP A 33 20.81 31.74 1.70
N LYS A 34 20.20 32.92 1.74
CA LYS A 34 20.41 33.90 2.83
C LYS A 34 19.49 33.70 4.01
N HIS A 35 18.31 33.10 3.83
CA HIS A 35 17.33 32.93 4.89
C HIS A 35 17.66 31.73 5.79
N ASP A 36 18.17 30.63 5.22
CA ASP A 36 18.59 29.45 5.97
C ASP A 36 19.78 29.73 6.90
N LYS A 37 20.72 30.60 6.50
CA LYS A 37 21.83 31.05 7.36
C LYS A 37 21.40 31.95 8.52
N LEU A 38 20.25 32.63 8.41
CA LEU A 38 19.69 33.49 9.48
C LEU A 38 18.90 32.69 10.51
N ILE A 39 18.17 31.65 10.09
CA ILE A 39 17.42 30.76 10.99
C ILE A 39 18.38 29.98 11.89
N TYR A 40 19.53 29.53 11.37
CA TYR A 40 20.58 28.86 12.17
C TYR A 40 21.22 29.74 13.26
N ARG A 41 21.17 31.08 13.12
CA ARG A 41 21.68 32.01 14.15
C ARG A 41 20.67 32.29 15.26
N HIS A 42 19.36 32.25 14.98
CA HIS A 42 18.33 32.53 15.99
C HIS A 42 18.06 31.35 16.93
N VAL A 43 18.23 30.10 16.47
CA VAL A 43 18.00 28.91 17.31
C VAL A 43 19.09 28.67 18.36
N ARG A 44 20.27 29.30 18.22
CA ARG A 44 21.36 29.21 19.22
C ARG A 44 21.24 30.20 20.41
N GLN A 45 20.30 31.14 20.41
CA GLN A 45 20.21 32.19 21.44
C GLN A 45 19.08 32.02 22.46
N VAL A 46 18.29 30.94 22.40
CA VAL A 46 17.25 30.67 23.39
C VAL A 46 17.73 29.62 24.41
N GLN A 47 18.55 30.06 25.37
CA GLN A 47 18.60 29.44 26.70
C GLN A 47 17.68 30.24 27.63
N PRO A 48 16.84 29.61 28.46
CA PRO A 48 16.05 30.33 29.43
C PRO A 48 16.94 30.80 30.59
N SER A 49 17.01 32.11 30.77
CA SER A 49 17.58 32.80 31.93
C SER A 49 16.74 32.52 33.18
N GLN A 50 17.37 32.00 34.23
CA GLN A 50 16.81 31.88 35.58
C GLN A 50 17.09 33.16 36.40
N SER A 51 16.02 33.84 36.83
CA SER A 51 15.91 34.78 37.98
C SER A 51 14.49 35.38 37.91
N GLU A 52 13.68 35.60 38.93
CA GLU A 52 13.83 35.83 40.37
C GLU A 52 12.43 35.72 41.02
N VAL A 53 12.28 35.01 42.14
CA VAL A 53 11.33 35.40 43.21
C VAL A 53 12.04 35.20 44.54
N GLN A 54 12.00 36.26 45.35
CA GLN A 54 12.81 36.56 46.52
C GLN A 54 12.42 35.79 47.80
N GLN A 55 13.47 35.54 48.58
CA GLN A 55 13.59 35.71 50.05
C GLN A 55 12.60 35.01 50.99
N SER A 56 13.13 34.14 51.86
CA SER A 56 13.50 34.56 53.23
C SER A 56 14.10 33.42 54.08
N ASN A 57 14.95 33.84 55.01
CA ASN A 57 15.38 33.21 56.26
C ASN A 57 16.69 32.38 56.32
N LYS A 58 17.68 33.10 56.88
CA LYS A 58 18.92 32.66 57.55
C LYS A 58 18.65 31.54 58.58
N SER A 59 19.54 30.55 58.65
CA SER A 59 20.42 30.34 59.83
C SER A 59 21.37 29.12 59.68
N THR A 60 22.65 29.42 59.92
CA THR A 60 23.71 28.59 60.53
C THR A 60 24.18 27.29 59.86
N ILE A 61 25.34 27.41 59.20
CA ILE A 61 26.26 26.32 58.83
C ILE A 61 27.13 25.96 60.04
N SER A 62 27.26 24.67 60.33
CA SER A 62 28.45 24.07 60.95
C SER A 62 28.99 22.95 60.05
N SER A 63 29.98 23.31 59.23
CA SER A 63 31.20 22.57 58.89
C SER A 63 31.18 21.03 58.87
N VAL A 64 31.29 20.43 57.67
CA VAL A 64 32.21 19.31 57.39
C VAL A 64 32.76 19.45 55.95
N LYS A 65 34.07 19.27 55.81
CA LYS A 65 34.90 19.60 54.64
C LYS A 65 34.72 18.66 53.44
N SER A 66 34.66 19.32 52.29
CA SER A 66 35.05 18.96 50.91
C SER A 66 35.99 17.77 50.66
N SER A 67 35.62 16.96 49.66
CA SER A 67 36.48 16.62 48.52
C SER A 67 35.61 16.29 47.29
N SER A 68 35.78 17.07 46.23
CA SER A 68 35.12 16.95 44.91
C SER A 68 35.55 15.66 44.18
N PRO A 69 34.75 15.15 43.22
CA PRO A 69 35.19 15.28 41.83
C PRO A 69 34.04 15.57 40.84
N ASN A 70 34.25 16.54 39.95
CA ASN A 70 33.42 16.74 38.77
C ASN A 70 34.34 17.03 37.58
N GLU A 71 34.84 15.98 36.94
CA GLU A 71 35.48 16.05 35.62
C GLU A 71 34.49 15.54 34.56
N ARG A 72 34.10 16.41 33.63
CA ARG A 72 33.36 16.02 32.42
C ARG A 72 34.32 15.33 31.45
N LEU A 73 33.97 14.12 31.01
CA LEU A 73 34.71 13.38 29.99
C LEU A 73 34.42 13.96 28.57
N PRO A 74 35.41 14.02 27.66
CA PRO A 74 35.25 14.52 26.28
C PRO A 74 34.33 13.64 25.40
N GLU A 75 33.67 14.27 24.43
CA GLU A 75 32.70 13.68 23.46
C GLU A 75 33.20 12.42 22.73
N SER A 76 34.52 12.25 22.54
CA SER A 76 35.11 11.07 21.89
C SER A 76 35.04 9.79 22.74
N GLN A 77 34.89 9.91 24.07
CA GLN A 77 34.78 8.78 25.00
C GLN A 77 33.32 8.34 25.24
N ALA A 78 32.33 9.18 24.95
CA ALA A 78 30.92 8.85 25.17
C ALA A 78 30.41 7.73 24.23
N LEU A 79 30.99 7.59 23.03
CA LEU A 79 30.62 6.58 22.02
C LEU A 79 31.40 5.25 22.15
N SER A 80 32.59 5.27 22.76
CA SER A 80 33.36 4.06 23.10
C SER A 80 32.88 3.40 24.40
N ALA A 81 32.00 4.08 25.14
CA ALA A 81 31.35 3.53 26.31
C ALA A 81 30.49 2.31 25.91
N SER A 82 30.83 1.15 26.47
CA SER A 82 30.12 -0.09 26.25
C SER A 82 28.71 -0.01 26.83
N LEU A 83 27.68 -0.16 25.98
CA LEU A 83 26.27 -0.26 26.38
C LEU A 83 26.07 -1.42 27.37
N ALA A 84 26.71 -2.57 27.11
CA ALA A 84 26.68 -3.73 28.00
C ALA A 84 27.24 -3.45 29.40
N ASN A 85 28.11 -2.44 29.54
CA ASN A 85 28.76 -2.12 30.81
C ASN A 85 28.27 -0.80 31.41
N SER A 86 27.35 -0.10 30.76
CA SER A 86 26.82 1.17 31.27
C SER A 86 25.97 0.93 32.51
N ILE A 87 25.97 1.87 33.45
CA ILE A 87 25.25 1.72 34.72
C ILE A 87 23.74 1.56 34.46
N GLU A 88 23.25 2.27 33.44
CA GLU A 88 21.85 2.29 33.04
C GLU A 88 21.41 0.97 32.40
N CYS A 89 22.26 0.31 31.60
CA CYS A 89 21.86 -0.85 30.79
C CYS A 89 22.44 -2.20 31.23
N ARG A 90 23.46 -2.25 32.08
CA ARG A 90 24.16 -3.49 32.44
C ARG A 90 23.22 -4.58 32.98
N ALA A 91 22.35 -4.23 33.92
CA ALA A 91 21.43 -5.19 34.54
C ALA A 91 20.42 -5.77 33.54
N ASP A 92 19.87 -4.91 32.68
CA ASP A 92 18.91 -5.29 31.65
C ASP A 92 19.55 -6.18 30.58
N ILE A 93 20.73 -5.79 30.08
CA ILE A 93 21.44 -6.56 29.05
C ILE A 93 21.88 -7.92 29.58
N GLN A 94 22.38 -7.98 30.82
CA GLN A 94 22.76 -9.25 31.43
C GLN A 94 21.56 -10.18 31.61
N LYS A 95 20.38 -9.63 31.94
CA LYS A 95 19.16 -10.39 32.17
C LYS A 95 18.54 -10.93 30.88
N TYR A 96 18.46 -10.10 29.84
CA TYR A 96 17.67 -10.44 28.65
C TYR A 96 18.51 -10.86 27.45
N CYS A 97 19.74 -10.36 27.34
CA CYS A 97 20.57 -10.53 26.17
C CYS A 97 21.75 -11.49 26.34
N VAL A 98 22.13 -11.82 27.58
CA VAL A 98 23.17 -12.80 27.88
C VAL A 98 22.53 -14.09 28.41
N LYS A 99 21.97 -14.92 27.52
CA LYS A 99 21.54 -16.29 27.85
C LYS A 99 22.60 -17.30 27.40
N GLY A 100 22.99 -18.23 28.27
CA GLY A 100 23.89 -19.35 27.93
C GLY A 100 25.38 -19.04 27.85
N GLY A 101 25.87 -17.93 28.43
CA GLY A 101 27.32 -17.64 28.52
C GLY A 101 27.95 -16.88 27.35
N SER A 102 27.15 -16.43 26.38
CA SER A 102 27.63 -15.63 25.24
C SER A 102 28.03 -14.21 25.65
N LYS A 103 29.31 -13.83 25.48
CA LYS A 103 29.75 -12.43 25.65
C LYS A 103 29.27 -11.58 24.47
N LEU A 104 28.46 -10.55 24.75
CA LEU A 104 28.13 -9.50 23.77
C LEU A 104 29.28 -8.48 23.74
N ILE A 105 30.18 -8.63 22.76
CA ILE A 105 31.46 -7.90 22.71
C ILE A 105 31.31 -6.48 22.13
N SER A 106 30.30 -6.23 21.29
CA SER A 106 30.12 -4.93 20.64
C SER A 106 28.76 -4.30 20.96
N ASN A 107 28.73 -2.96 21.00
CA ASN A 107 27.49 -2.19 21.12
C ASN A 107 26.49 -2.54 20.02
N LEU A 108 26.97 -2.88 18.80
CA LEU A 108 26.11 -3.31 17.70
C LEU A 108 25.36 -4.62 18.03
N LYS A 109 26.04 -5.62 18.60
CA LYS A 109 25.41 -6.89 19.02
C LYS A 109 24.43 -6.71 20.18
N VAL A 110 24.72 -5.77 21.08
CA VAL A 110 23.79 -5.40 22.15
C VAL A 110 22.52 -4.80 21.56
N LEU A 111 22.64 -3.86 20.62
CA LEU A 111 21.49 -3.22 19.98
C LEU A 111 20.66 -4.21 19.18
N GLN A 112 21.29 -5.11 18.43
CA GLN A 112 20.60 -6.20 17.72
C GLN A 112 19.81 -7.08 18.69
N CYS A 113 20.43 -7.54 19.79
CA CYS A 113 19.72 -8.33 20.78
C CYS A 113 18.52 -7.57 21.38
N ILE A 114 18.71 -6.30 21.74
CA ILE A 114 17.64 -5.49 22.34
C ILE A 114 16.48 -5.27 21.36
N ASP A 115 16.80 -5.04 20.08
CA ASP A 115 15.80 -4.89 19.03
C ASP A 115 15.00 -6.19 18.81
N ASP A 116 15.64 -7.35 19.04
CA ASP A 116 15.05 -8.70 19.00
C ASP A 116 14.23 -9.07 20.27
N LEU A 117 14.29 -8.29 21.37
CA LEU A 117 13.56 -8.61 22.60
C LEU A 117 12.03 -8.49 22.42
N ASP A 118 11.31 -9.47 22.98
CA ASP A 118 9.85 -9.58 22.90
C ASP A 118 9.13 -8.32 23.36
N HIS A 119 9.59 -7.61 24.39
CA HIS A 119 9.08 -6.26 24.64
C HIS A 119 10.24 -5.33 24.96
N VAL A 120 10.34 -4.18 24.28
CA VAL A 120 11.32 -3.16 24.68
C VAL A 120 10.98 -2.57 26.06
N ASN A 121 9.73 -2.68 26.50
CA ASN A 121 9.31 -2.33 27.87
C ASN A 121 9.84 -3.29 28.95
N VAL A 122 10.54 -4.36 28.57
CA VAL A 122 11.18 -5.30 29.49
C VAL A 122 12.50 -4.75 30.04
N ILE A 123 13.12 -3.79 29.33
CA ILE A 123 14.30 -3.03 29.79
C ILE A 123 13.87 -1.70 30.44
N SER A 124 14.64 -1.22 31.41
CA SER A 124 14.36 -0.02 32.20
C SER A 124 14.27 1.25 31.34
N LYS A 125 13.47 2.23 31.78
CA LYS A 125 13.33 3.54 31.09
C LYS A 125 14.69 4.26 30.98
N GLU A 126 15.54 4.08 31.98
CA GLU A 126 16.90 4.59 32.05
C GLU A 126 17.79 3.96 30.96
N CYS A 127 17.72 2.64 30.79
CA CYS A 127 18.45 1.96 29.72
C CYS A 127 17.92 2.34 28.34
N GLN A 128 16.59 2.42 28.15
CA GLN A 128 15.98 2.86 26.91
C GLN A 128 16.47 4.26 26.49
N ASN A 129 16.51 5.21 27.44
CA ASN A 129 17.04 6.55 27.19
C ASN A 129 18.53 6.54 26.85
N ARG A 130 19.33 5.70 27.53
CA ARG A 130 20.76 5.56 27.23
C ARG A 130 20.98 5.01 25.82
N ILE A 131 20.20 4.01 25.41
CA ILE A 131 20.24 3.42 24.07
C ILE A 131 19.82 4.45 23.02
N TYR A 132 18.75 5.20 23.27
CA TYR A 132 18.31 6.28 22.39
C TYR A 132 19.42 7.32 22.17
N LYS A 133 20.02 7.82 23.25
CA LYS A 133 21.15 8.77 23.18
C LYS A 133 22.34 8.18 22.44
N PHE A 134 22.63 6.89 22.66
CA PHE A 134 23.69 6.19 21.93
C PHE A 134 23.39 6.12 20.44
N LYS A 135 22.20 5.67 20.03
CA LYS A 135 21.76 5.60 18.63
C LYS A 135 21.76 7.01 17.98
N TYR A 136 21.26 8.03 18.67
CA TYR A 136 21.27 9.43 18.19
C TYR A 136 22.68 9.98 17.98
N ASN A 137 23.56 9.80 18.96
CA ASN A 137 24.95 10.24 18.83
C ASN A 137 25.68 9.45 17.74
N MET A 138 25.30 8.20 17.49
CA MET A 138 25.85 7.34 16.44
C MET A 138 25.51 7.88 15.05
N THR A 139 24.27 8.33 14.81
CA THR A 139 23.86 8.89 13.51
C THR A 139 24.47 10.26 13.20
N HIS A 140 24.89 11.00 14.22
CA HIS A 140 25.53 12.31 14.09
C HIS A 140 27.05 12.25 14.26
N ASN A 141 27.65 11.05 14.26
CA ASN A 141 29.08 10.91 14.47
C ASN A 141 29.83 10.75 13.16
N VAL A 142 30.82 11.64 12.98
CA VAL A 142 31.73 11.67 11.82
C VAL A 142 32.37 10.32 11.50
N ARG A 143 32.60 9.43 12.48
CA ARG A 143 33.20 8.11 12.26
C ARG A 143 32.33 7.16 11.44
N PHE A 144 31.00 7.32 11.49
CA PHE A 144 30.10 6.51 10.67
C PHE A 144 30.13 6.97 9.22
N ASP A 145 30.20 8.28 9.01
CA ASP A 145 30.43 8.86 7.70
C ASP A 145 31.82 8.50 7.18
N ASP A 146 32.87 8.53 8.01
CA ASP A 146 34.23 8.10 7.62
C ASP A 146 34.24 6.61 7.22
N GLY A 147 33.52 5.76 7.95
CA GLY A 147 33.32 4.35 7.60
C GLY A 147 32.61 4.17 6.27
N ALA A 148 31.55 4.97 6.02
CA ALA A 148 30.82 4.98 4.75
C ALA A 148 31.71 5.47 3.60
N ILE A 149 32.38 6.61 3.76
CA ILE A 149 33.31 7.18 2.76
C ILE A 149 34.39 6.15 2.39
N LYS A 150 34.96 5.48 3.39
CA LYS A 150 36.01 4.48 3.16
C LYS A 150 35.51 3.22 2.46
N LEU A 151 34.35 2.70 2.84
CA LEU A 151 33.83 1.41 2.34
C LEU A 151 32.99 1.56 1.07
N CYS A 152 32.44 2.75 0.82
CA CYS A 152 31.53 3.08 -0.28
C CYS A 152 32.13 4.08 -1.27
N GLU A 153 33.43 4.36 -1.24
CA GLU A 153 34.08 5.41 -2.05
C GLU A 153 33.70 5.35 -3.53
N LYS A 154 33.70 4.14 -4.12
CA LYS A 154 33.36 3.93 -5.53
C LYS A 154 31.90 4.23 -5.82
N ASP A 155 30.99 3.78 -4.96
CA ASP A 155 29.56 3.97 -5.13
C ASP A 155 29.14 5.43 -4.90
N ILE A 156 29.78 6.13 -3.96
CA ILE A 156 29.57 7.56 -3.73
C ILE A 156 29.91 8.36 -4.98
N LYS A 157 31.03 8.05 -5.66
CA LYS A 157 31.42 8.70 -6.91
C LYS A 157 30.46 8.44 -8.08
N LEU A 158 29.66 7.37 -8.01
CA LEU A 158 28.64 7.04 -9.01
C LEU A 158 27.27 7.64 -8.66
N LEU A 159 27.10 8.14 -7.43
CA LEU A 159 25.86 8.69 -6.90
C LEU A 159 26.11 10.16 -6.54
N ASP A 160 26.11 11.04 -7.56
CA ASP A 160 26.39 12.47 -7.41
C ASP A 160 25.58 13.13 -6.28
N GLU A 161 24.30 12.75 -6.16
CA GLU A 161 23.38 13.21 -5.10
C GLU A 161 23.85 12.87 -3.67
N CYS A 162 24.57 11.76 -3.48
CA CYS A 162 25.12 11.37 -2.18
C CYS A 162 26.51 11.96 -1.94
N ASN A 163 27.23 12.31 -3.00
CA ASN A 163 28.57 12.88 -2.91
C ASN A 163 28.55 14.27 -2.25
N GLU A 164 27.48 15.04 -2.44
CA GLU A 164 27.28 16.35 -1.77
C GLU A 164 27.38 16.27 -0.24
N TYR A 165 27.03 15.12 0.36
CA TYR A 165 27.05 14.92 1.81
C TYR A 165 28.38 14.44 2.36
N THR A 166 29.39 14.22 1.52
CA THR A 166 30.74 13.82 1.97
C THR A 166 31.46 14.93 2.74
N ASP A 167 31.08 16.18 2.46
CA ASP A 167 31.58 17.39 3.13
C ASP A 167 30.75 17.75 4.38
N GLU A 168 29.53 17.22 4.51
CA GLU A 168 28.61 17.44 5.65
C GLU A 168 28.71 16.32 6.71
N ARG A 169 29.93 15.97 7.13
CA ARG A 169 30.15 14.87 8.10
C ARG A 169 29.52 15.16 9.47
N GLY A 170 29.02 14.11 10.11
CA GLY A 170 28.35 14.16 11.41
C GLY A 170 26.88 14.59 11.35
N THR A 171 26.32 14.70 10.15
CA THR A 171 24.88 14.99 9.94
C THR A 171 24.05 13.72 9.77
N GLY A 172 24.69 12.57 9.51
CA GLY A 172 24.00 11.31 9.19
C GLY A 172 23.40 11.26 7.78
N ARG A 173 23.58 12.34 7.00
CA ARG A 173 22.99 12.51 5.66
C ARG A 173 23.59 11.58 4.63
N LEU A 174 24.91 11.41 4.65
CA LEU A 174 25.63 10.54 3.72
C LEU A 174 25.19 9.08 3.85
N VAL A 175 25.20 8.55 5.08
CA VAL A 175 24.77 7.16 5.36
C VAL A 175 23.30 6.97 4.99
N SER A 176 22.44 7.94 5.29
CA SER A 176 21.02 7.91 4.88
C SER A 176 20.91 7.86 3.35
N CYS A 177 21.62 8.71 2.62
CA CYS A 177 21.59 8.74 1.15
C CYS A 177 22.05 7.42 0.53
N LEU A 178 23.15 6.84 1.04
CA LEU A 178 23.67 5.56 0.57
C LEU A 178 22.69 4.42 0.83
N TYR A 179 22.06 4.40 2.00
CA TYR A 179 21.00 3.46 2.32
C TYR A 179 19.80 3.60 1.37
N ASP A 180 19.42 4.84 1.07
CA ASP A 180 18.32 5.10 0.15
C ASP A 180 18.57 4.70 -1.30
N ARG A 181 19.85 4.53 -1.66
CA ARG A 181 20.31 4.06 -2.97
C ARG A 181 20.93 2.68 -2.85
N LEU A 182 20.55 1.89 -1.85
CA LEU A 182 21.10 0.55 -1.62
C LEU A 182 20.95 -0.34 -2.85
N ALA A 183 19.89 -0.20 -3.64
CA ALA A 183 19.72 -0.93 -4.89
C ALA A 183 20.83 -0.62 -5.91
N ASN A 184 21.31 0.62 -5.95
CA ASN A 184 22.32 1.13 -6.88
C ASN A 184 23.77 0.89 -6.43
N ILE A 185 23.99 0.52 -5.16
CA ILE A 185 25.33 0.22 -4.61
C ILE A 185 25.90 -1.05 -5.23
N THR A 186 27.02 -0.94 -5.93
CA THR A 186 27.67 -2.06 -6.60
C THR A 186 28.65 -2.80 -5.70
N GLU A 187 29.31 -2.11 -4.75
CA GLU A 187 30.36 -2.71 -3.93
C GLU A 187 29.78 -3.57 -2.78
N PRO A 188 30.11 -4.87 -2.68
CA PRO A 188 29.57 -5.75 -1.63
C PRO A 188 29.95 -5.33 -0.21
N SER A 189 31.14 -4.75 -0.02
CA SER A 189 31.60 -4.24 1.29
C SER A 189 30.78 -3.05 1.75
N CYS A 190 30.49 -2.12 0.82
CA CYS A 190 29.59 -1.00 1.08
C CYS A 190 28.19 -1.49 1.41
N ARG A 191 27.64 -2.37 0.58
CA ARG A 191 26.30 -2.94 0.78
C ARG A 191 26.16 -3.64 2.13
N ASN A 192 27.15 -4.46 2.52
CA ASN A 192 27.14 -5.12 3.83
C ASN A 192 27.27 -4.14 5.00
N TYR A 193 28.10 -3.10 4.87
CA TYR A 193 28.21 -2.05 5.88
C TYR A 193 26.89 -1.32 6.08
N ILE A 194 26.26 -0.88 4.99
CA ILE A 194 24.97 -0.19 5.02
C ILE A 194 23.85 -1.10 5.57
N ASN A 195 23.81 -2.39 5.19
CA ASN A 195 22.87 -3.37 5.77
C ASN A 195 23.09 -3.61 7.27
N GLN A 196 24.33 -3.58 7.75
CA GLN A 196 24.61 -3.68 9.20
C GLN A 196 24.10 -2.45 9.93
N LEU A 197 24.25 -1.26 9.35
CA LEU A 197 23.70 -0.03 9.90
C LEU A 197 22.17 -0.03 9.85
N GLU A 198 21.53 -0.62 8.84
CA GLU A 198 20.08 -0.82 8.76
C GLU A 198 19.50 -1.53 9.97
N SER A 199 20.14 -2.62 10.41
CA SER A 199 19.67 -3.39 11.56
C SER A 199 19.72 -2.65 12.90
N VAL A 200 20.38 -1.49 12.98
CA VAL A 200 20.65 -0.78 14.24
C VAL A 200 20.22 0.68 14.26
N ILE A 201 20.38 1.39 13.14
CA ILE A 201 20.12 2.83 12.99
C ILE A 201 18.74 3.07 12.37
N PHE A 202 18.39 2.34 11.30
CA PHE A 202 17.15 2.59 10.55
C PHE A 202 15.90 1.93 11.17
N THR A 203 16.06 1.27 12.33
CA THR A 203 14.91 0.89 13.18
C THR A 203 14.27 2.10 13.88
N ASP A 204 14.97 3.24 14.00
CA ASP A 204 14.45 4.49 14.56
C ASP A 204 14.59 5.64 13.54
N TRP A 205 13.56 5.84 12.72
CA TRP A 205 13.53 6.87 11.68
C TRP A 205 13.58 8.30 12.23
N ARG A 206 13.34 8.53 13.54
CA ARG A 206 13.52 9.88 14.12
C ARG A 206 14.97 10.33 14.09
N LEU A 207 15.88 9.37 13.93
CA LEU A 207 17.30 9.60 13.72
C LEU A 207 17.64 9.88 12.24
N SER A 208 16.67 9.76 11.33
CA SER A 208 16.74 10.34 9.99
C SER A 208 16.39 11.83 10.11
N GLU A 209 17.43 12.67 10.15
CA GLU A 209 17.32 14.14 10.16
C GLU A 209 16.30 14.62 9.11
N TYR A 210 16.28 13.99 7.94
CA TYR A 210 15.38 14.30 6.85
C TYR A 210 13.89 14.13 7.18
N PHE A 211 13.48 13.06 7.84
CA PHE A 211 12.06 12.89 8.18
C PHE A 211 11.64 13.90 9.25
N ALA A 212 12.44 14.01 10.32
CA ALA A 212 12.12 14.88 11.44
C ALA A 212 11.95 16.33 10.98
N THR A 213 12.85 16.82 10.13
CA THR A 213 12.78 18.17 9.56
C THR A 213 11.65 18.31 8.53
N ALA A 214 11.48 17.35 7.61
CA ALA A 214 10.46 17.45 6.56
C ALA A 214 9.02 17.33 7.08
N CYS A 215 8.80 16.61 8.18
CA CYS A 215 7.45 16.34 8.71
C CYS A 215 7.09 17.12 9.98
N LEU A 216 8.00 17.88 10.60
CA LEU A 216 7.73 18.53 11.91
C LEU A 216 6.46 19.40 11.90
N GLN A 217 6.30 20.20 10.86
CA GLN A 217 5.15 21.08 10.72
C GLN A 217 3.85 20.28 10.58
N ASP A 218 3.82 19.31 9.67
CA ASP A 218 2.67 18.44 9.45
C ASP A 218 2.31 17.60 10.69
N ILE A 219 3.31 17.12 11.44
CA ILE A 219 3.12 16.42 12.71
C ILE A 219 2.39 17.30 13.72
N THR A 220 2.77 18.57 13.80
CA THR A 220 2.21 19.55 14.72
C THR A 220 0.79 19.93 14.29
N ASP A 221 0.62 20.36 13.04
CA ASP A 221 -0.65 20.85 12.49
C ASP A 221 -1.72 19.76 12.47
N LEU A 222 -1.32 18.54 12.09
CA LEU A 222 -2.21 17.39 12.06
C LEU A 222 -2.31 16.69 13.41
N LYS A 223 -1.66 17.19 14.47
CA LYS A 223 -1.67 16.60 15.82
C LYS A 223 -1.33 15.11 15.80
N CYS A 224 -0.34 14.76 14.98
CA CYS A 224 0.16 13.40 14.87
C CYS A 224 1.32 13.12 15.84
N GLY A 225 1.83 14.14 16.53
CA GLY A 225 2.81 13.96 17.61
C GLY A 225 2.22 13.13 18.76
N ARG A 226 2.98 12.17 19.25
CA ARG A 226 2.59 11.28 20.37
C ARG A 226 3.63 11.37 21.47
N LEU A 227 3.27 12.00 22.57
CA LEU A 227 3.96 11.86 23.85
C LEU A 227 3.44 10.58 24.51
N ASP A 228 4.26 9.90 25.31
CA ASP A 228 3.89 8.66 26.00
C ASP A 228 2.52 8.83 26.69
N ASP A 229 1.54 7.98 26.36
CA ASP A 229 0.31 7.85 27.14
C ASP A 229 0.55 6.73 28.16
N ASP A 230 0.44 7.04 29.46
CA ASP A 230 0.66 6.11 30.58
C ASP A 230 -0.38 4.97 30.64
N ASN A 231 -1.33 4.89 29.69
CA ASN A 231 -2.29 3.80 29.56
C ASN A 231 -2.29 3.24 28.13
N GLU A 232 -1.98 1.94 28.04
CA GLU A 232 -2.01 1.03 26.86
C GLU A 232 -0.73 0.85 26.01
N THR A 233 0.02 -0.21 26.34
CA THR A 233 0.45 -1.33 25.45
C THR A 233 0.96 -1.12 24.02
N ILE A 234 1.35 0.09 23.59
CA ILE A 234 2.06 0.27 22.31
C ILE A 234 3.48 0.74 22.61
N PRO A 235 4.48 -0.16 22.58
CA PRO A 235 5.83 0.11 23.10
C PRO A 235 6.65 1.16 22.33
N HIS A 236 6.13 1.76 21.24
CA HIS A 236 6.87 2.73 20.42
C HIS A 236 5.96 3.76 19.75
N ASN A 237 6.06 5.01 20.19
CA ASN A 237 5.27 6.18 19.77
C ASN A 237 5.52 6.54 18.29
N GLN A 238 6.62 6.05 17.74
CA GLN A 238 7.13 6.33 16.41
C GLN A 238 6.24 5.73 15.30
N GLY A 239 5.92 4.44 15.41
CA GLY A 239 5.01 3.77 14.48
C GLY A 239 3.63 4.43 14.50
N ALA A 240 3.21 4.96 15.65
CA ALA A 240 1.95 5.68 15.80
C ALA A 240 1.95 7.04 15.09
N VAL A 241 3.07 7.79 15.11
CA VAL A 241 3.22 9.04 14.35
C VAL A 241 3.09 8.76 12.85
N ILE A 242 3.85 7.81 12.30
CA ILE A 242 3.78 7.45 10.87
C ILE A 242 2.38 6.95 10.52
N ALA A 243 1.79 6.07 11.34
CA ALA A 243 0.44 5.57 11.10
C ALA A 243 -0.59 6.71 11.06
N CYS A 244 -0.43 7.73 11.93
CA CYS A 244 -1.26 8.92 11.92
C CYS A 244 -1.08 9.74 10.63
N LEU A 245 0.17 10.05 10.26
CA LEU A 245 0.49 10.81 9.05
C LEU A 245 -0.03 10.09 7.80
N SER A 246 0.16 8.77 7.72
CA SER A 246 -0.32 7.92 6.63
C SER A 246 -1.84 7.96 6.48
N LYS A 247 -2.57 7.99 7.60
CA LYS A 247 -4.04 8.14 7.60
C LYS A 247 -4.48 9.50 7.09
N LYS A 248 -3.63 10.52 7.20
CA LYS A 248 -3.87 11.91 6.78
C LYS A 248 -3.04 12.28 5.54
N LYS A 249 -2.63 11.31 4.73
CA LYS A 249 -1.75 11.50 3.57
C LYS A 249 -2.19 12.65 2.65
N ASP A 250 -3.50 12.83 2.46
CA ASP A 250 -4.06 13.84 1.55
C ASP A 250 -3.95 15.28 2.10
N LYS A 251 -3.50 15.43 3.35
CA LYS A 251 -3.28 16.71 4.04
C LYS A 251 -1.81 16.96 4.36
N LEU A 252 -0.91 16.06 3.98
CA LEU A 252 0.52 16.23 4.19
C LEU A 252 1.11 17.17 3.14
N SER A 253 2.12 17.94 3.54
CA SER A 253 2.97 18.63 2.58
C SER A 253 3.65 17.62 1.63
N PRO A 254 3.94 17.98 0.36
CA PRO A 254 4.62 17.08 -0.58
C PRO A 254 5.93 16.52 -0.02
N LYS A 255 6.71 17.36 0.69
CA LYS A 255 7.97 16.97 1.35
C LYS A 255 7.72 15.89 2.41
N CYS A 256 6.80 16.11 3.35
CA CYS A 256 6.51 15.09 4.38
C CYS A 256 5.89 13.82 3.79
N LEU A 257 5.01 13.96 2.79
CA LEU A 257 4.38 12.82 2.12
C LEU A 257 5.45 11.91 1.47
N LYS A 258 6.40 12.50 0.74
CA LYS A 258 7.53 11.80 0.12
C LYS A 258 8.36 11.05 1.17
N HIS A 259 8.76 11.71 2.25
CA HIS A 259 9.54 11.06 3.32
C HIS A 259 8.74 9.99 4.08
N THR A 260 7.43 10.20 4.26
CA THR A 260 6.53 9.20 4.86
C THR A 260 6.45 7.94 3.99
N PHE A 261 6.29 8.10 2.67
CA PHE A 261 6.27 6.98 1.73
C PHE A 261 7.62 6.28 1.61
N ARG A 262 8.72 7.02 1.59
CA ARG A 262 10.06 6.44 1.62
C ARG A 262 10.25 5.51 2.81
N LEU A 263 9.75 5.91 3.98
CA LEU A 263 9.81 5.08 5.16
C LEU A 263 8.95 3.82 5.04
N HIS A 264 7.75 3.93 4.45
CA HIS A 264 6.92 2.75 4.15
C HIS A 264 7.56 1.80 3.15
N GLU A 265 8.34 2.32 2.20
CA GLU A 265 9.10 1.52 1.24
C GLU A 265 10.19 0.73 1.97
N MET A 266 10.99 1.37 2.83
CA MET A 266 11.98 0.69 3.67
C MET A 266 11.34 -0.41 4.52
N GLN A 267 10.25 -0.07 5.21
CA GLN A 267 9.49 -1.00 6.05
C GLN A 267 8.90 -2.19 5.29
N SER A 268 8.73 -2.08 3.97
CA SER A 268 8.15 -3.14 3.15
C SER A 268 9.05 -4.37 3.02
N ASN A 269 10.36 -4.20 3.17
CA ASN A 269 11.31 -5.27 2.93
C ASN A 269 11.35 -6.28 4.08
N ASP A 270 11.29 -5.82 5.33
CA ASP A 270 11.31 -6.69 6.49
C ASP A 270 10.27 -6.23 7.54
N TYR A 271 9.52 -7.18 8.09
CA TYR A 271 8.48 -6.90 9.07
C TYR A 271 9.05 -6.35 10.39
N HIS A 272 10.32 -6.62 10.72
CA HIS A 272 10.99 -6.04 11.89
C HIS A 272 11.11 -4.51 11.79
N LEU A 273 11.17 -3.97 10.58
CA LEU A 273 11.31 -2.53 10.32
C LEU A 273 10.00 -1.77 10.53
N ASP A 274 8.84 -2.42 10.35
CA ASP A 274 7.54 -1.86 10.75
C ASP A 274 7.27 -2.20 12.21
N ARG A 275 7.77 -1.36 13.11
CA ARG A 275 7.71 -1.60 14.56
C ARG A 275 6.28 -1.81 15.08
N ALA A 276 5.30 -1.11 14.51
CA ALA A 276 3.90 -1.26 14.90
C ALA A 276 3.39 -2.66 14.53
N LEU A 277 3.67 -3.11 13.32
CA LEU A 277 3.32 -4.46 12.87
C LEU A 277 4.12 -5.53 13.62
N TYR A 278 5.43 -5.40 13.77
CA TYR A 278 6.26 -6.32 14.55
C TYR A 278 5.71 -6.53 15.96
N SER A 279 5.45 -5.43 16.68
CA SER A 279 4.93 -5.50 18.04
C SER A 279 3.57 -6.19 18.13
N ALA A 280 2.70 -5.98 17.13
CA ALA A 280 1.36 -6.56 17.11
C ALA A 280 1.34 -8.01 16.62
N CYS A 281 2.27 -8.41 15.75
CA CYS A 281 2.23 -9.66 15.00
C CYS A 281 3.29 -10.68 15.39
N ARG A 282 4.25 -10.40 16.27
CA ARG A 282 5.35 -11.34 16.57
C ARG A 282 4.90 -12.73 17.03
N GLU A 283 3.90 -12.83 17.90
CA GLU A 283 3.37 -14.12 18.37
C GLU A 283 2.59 -14.84 17.26
N ASP A 284 1.86 -14.09 16.45
CA ASP A 284 1.17 -14.62 15.27
C ASP A 284 2.18 -15.08 14.20
N ARG A 285 3.32 -14.39 14.05
CA ARG A 285 4.43 -14.79 13.17
C ARG A 285 5.00 -16.13 13.60
N GLU A 286 5.22 -16.38 14.89
CA GLU A 286 5.67 -17.70 15.36
C GLU A 286 4.61 -18.78 15.12
N ARG A 287 3.34 -18.44 15.30
CA ARG A 287 2.22 -19.38 15.13
C ARG A 287 2.01 -19.80 13.67
N PHE A 288 2.04 -18.85 12.74
CA PHE A 288 1.67 -19.09 11.33
C PHE A 288 2.87 -19.14 10.39
N CYS A 289 3.97 -18.47 10.73
CA CYS A 289 5.06 -18.14 9.82
C CYS A 289 6.45 -18.47 10.38
N SER A 290 6.57 -19.41 11.34
CA SER A 290 7.84 -19.75 12.00
C SER A 290 8.95 -20.16 11.03
N GLN A 291 8.57 -20.89 9.97
CA GLN A 291 9.49 -21.37 8.91
C GLN A 291 9.78 -20.32 7.82
N VAL A 292 9.13 -19.16 7.87
CA VAL A 292 9.31 -18.10 6.88
C VAL A 292 10.49 -17.23 7.29
N THR A 293 11.51 -17.18 6.45
CA THR A 293 12.68 -16.33 6.65
C THR A 293 12.32 -14.85 6.43
N SER A 294 12.76 -13.99 7.34
CA SER A 294 12.56 -12.54 7.28
C SER A 294 13.29 -11.91 6.09
N GLY A 295 12.88 -10.69 5.72
CA GLY A 295 13.34 -10.00 4.51
C GLY A 295 12.50 -10.31 3.25
N ASN A 296 12.66 -9.47 2.23
CA ASN A 296 11.96 -9.54 0.94
C ASN A 296 10.42 -9.61 1.05
N GLY A 297 9.85 -9.05 2.12
CA GLY A 297 8.42 -9.00 2.38
C GLY A 297 7.74 -10.36 2.60
N ARG A 298 8.51 -11.46 2.76
CA ARG A 298 7.94 -12.82 2.89
C ARG A 298 7.06 -12.99 4.12
N VAL A 299 7.46 -12.42 5.24
CA VAL A 299 6.67 -12.47 6.48
C VAL A 299 5.36 -11.70 6.33
N TYR A 300 5.37 -10.53 5.68
CA TYR A 300 4.13 -9.81 5.36
C TYR A 300 3.18 -10.67 4.54
N ARG A 301 3.67 -11.34 3.49
CA ARG A 301 2.84 -12.24 2.68
C ARG A 301 2.19 -13.34 3.53
N CYS A 302 2.98 -14.02 4.34
CA CYS A 302 2.45 -15.08 5.19
C CYS A 302 1.40 -14.55 6.19
N LEU A 303 1.63 -13.38 6.78
CA LEU A 303 0.64 -12.72 7.65
C LEU A 303 -0.61 -12.28 6.88
N TYR A 304 -0.49 -11.83 5.62
CA TYR A 304 -1.64 -11.51 4.76
C TYR A 304 -2.49 -12.74 4.46
N GLU A 305 -1.84 -13.85 4.12
CA GLU A 305 -2.52 -15.11 3.79
C GLU A 305 -3.24 -15.70 5.01
N ASN A 306 -2.69 -15.50 6.21
CA ASN A 306 -3.29 -15.95 7.48
C ASN A 306 -4.15 -14.90 8.17
N LYS A 307 -4.36 -13.72 7.57
CA LYS A 307 -5.04 -12.59 8.22
C LYS A 307 -6.43 -12.94 8.75
N PHE A 308 -7.15 -13.80 8.04
CA PHE A 308 -8.52 -14.20 8.40
C PHE A 308 -8.58 -15.50 9.18
N ASN A 309 -7.43 -16.06 9.57
CA ASN A 309 -7.39 -17.20 10.46
C ASN A 309 -7.93 -16.80 11.84
N SER A 310 -8.75 -17.67 12.43
CA SER A 310 -9.40 -17.40 13.70
C SER A 310 -8.43 -17.22 14.86
N MET A 311 -7.29 -17.91 14.77
CA MET A 311 -6.24 -17.89 15.75
C MET A 311 -5.34 -16.65 15.64
N MET A 312 -5.49 -15.78 14.63
CA MET A 312 -4.69 -14.55 14.58
C MET A 312 -5.18 -13.55 15.65
N SER A 313 -4.28 -12.75 16.23
CA SER A 313 -4.70 -11.69 17.16
C SER A 313 -5.43 -10.54 16.45
N THR A 314 -6.32 -9.84 17.17
CA THR A 314 -7.01 -8.65 16.64
C THR A 314 -6.03 -7.49 16.40
N ALA A 315 -5.01 -7.38 17.25
CA ALA A 315 -3.92 -6.41 17.10
C ALA A 315 -3.13 -6.65 15.80
N CYS A 316 -2.68 -7.88 15.55
CA CYS A 316 -1.96 -8.19 14.32
C CYS A 316 -2.83 -7.95 13.08
N ARG A 317 -4.08 -8.45 13.09
CA ARG A 317 -5.02 -8.22 11.97
C ARG A 317 -5.18 -6.74 11.62
N LYS A 318 -5.21 -5.87 12.63
CA LYS A 318 -5.35 -4.42 12.47
C LYS A 318 -4.12 -3.82 11.78
N GLU A 319 -2.92 -4.20 12.21
CA GLU A 319 -1.67 -3.69 11.61
C GLU A 319 -1.42 -4.25 10.21
N VAL A 320 -1.73 -5.53 10.00
CA VAL A 320 -1.74 -6.16 8.67
C VAL A 320 -2.71 -5.42 7.74
N HIS A 321 -3.92 -5.09 8.21
CA HIS A 321 -4.88 -4.29 7.45
C HIS A 321 -4.39 -2.87 7.17
N ARG A 322 -3.76 -2.21 8.15
CA ARG A 322 -3.17 -0.87 7.97
C ARG A 322 -2.13 -0.91 6.85
N ARG A 323 -1.26 -1.93 6.84
CA ARG A 323 -0.22 -2.09 5.83
C ARG A 323 -0.81 -2.31 4.43
N GLN A 324 -1.83 -3.16 4.29
CA GLN A 324 -2.52 -3.38 3.01
C GLN A 324 -3.13 -2.09 2.46
N LYS A 325 -3.74 -1.23 3.30
CA LYS A 325 -4.26 0.07 2.87
C LYS A 325 -3.20 0.99 2.27
N VAL A 326 -2.00 1.00 2.86
CA VAL A 326 -0.87 1.79 2.35
C VAL A 326 -0.45 1.27 0.98
N VAL A 327 -0.34 -0.06 0.82
CA VAL A 327 0.00 -0.71 -0.47
C VAL A 327 -1.07 -0.45 -1.54
N VAL A 328 -2.36 -0.57 -1.20
CA VAL A 328 -3.45 -0.28 -2.15
C VAL A 328 -3.40 1.17 -2.64
N SER A 329 -3.11 2.11 -1.73
CA SER A 329 -2.97 3.52 -2.08
C SER A 329 -1.74 3.80 -2.93
N ASN A 330 -0.63 3.11 -2.71
CA ASN A 330 0.60 3.29 -3.47
C ASN A 330 1.36 1.97 -3.59
N ALA A 331 1.28 1.34 -4.76
CA ALA A 331 1.91 0.05 -5.02
C ALA A 331 3.43 0.09 -5.00
N LEU A 332 4.04 1.27 -5.16
CA LEU A 332 5.49 1.44 -5.03
C LEU A 332 6.00 1.08 -3.63
N LEU A 333 5.10 1.02 -2.64
CA LEU A 333 5.42 0.68 -1.26
C LEU A 333 5.39 -0.83 -0.99
N ASP A 334 5.13 -1.66 -2.00
CA ASP A 334 5.22 -3.13 -1.89
C ASP A 334 6.49 -3.64 -2.57
N ALA A 335 7.61 -3.72 -1.82
CA ALA A 335 8.88 -4.20 -2.37
C ALA A 335 8.79 -5.57 -3.08
N PRO A 336 8.01 -6.57 -2.61
CA PRO A 336 7.84 -7.82 -3.34
C PRO A 336 7.26 -7.62 -4.76
N LEU A 337 6.16 -6.87 -4.88
CA LEU A 337 5.52 -6.56 -6.16
C LEU A 337 6.45 -5.77 -7.08
N ILE A 338 7.07 -4.70 -6.58
CA ILE A 338 7.94 -3.84 -7.37
C ILE A 338 9.16 -4.59 -7.87
N ARG A 339 9.76 -5.44 -7.04
CA ARG A 339 10.90 -6.26 -7.43
C ARG A 339 10.51 -7.28 -8.50
N ALA A 340 9.40 -7.97 -8.32
CA ALA A 340 8.96 -9.00 -9.26
C ALA A 340 8.56 -8.42 -10.62
N CYS A 341 7.92 -7.24 -10.64
CA CYS A 341 7.40 -6.58 -11.84
C CYS A 341 8.32 -5.47 -12.39
N GLN A 342 9.52 -5.29 -11.85
CA GLN A 342 10.36 -4.12 -12.14
C GLN A 342 10.69 -3.96 -13.63
N SER A 343 10.97 -5.07 -14.33
CA SER A 343 11.25 -5.07 -15.76
C SER A 343 10.03 -4.62 -16.57
N GLU A 344 8.88 -5.20 -16.28
CA GLU A 344 7.62 -4.99 -16.98
C GLU A 344 7.09 -3.58 -16.75
N MET A 345 7.25 -3.06 -15.54
CA MET A 345 6.89 -1.68 -15.20
C MET A 345 7.69 -0.67 -16.01
N ARG A 346 9.00 -0.90 -16.20
CA ARG A 346 9.88 -0.04 -17.00
C ARG A 346 9.62 -0.19 -18.49
N GLU A 347 9.59 -1.42 -18.99
CA GLU A 347 9.38 -1.73 -20.40
C GLU A 347 8.05 -1.20 -20.92
N HIS A 348 7.01 -1.25 -20.08
CA HIS A 348 5.66 -0.87 -20.47
C HIS A 348 5.20 0.51 -19.98
N GLN A 349 6.10 1.26 -19.34
CA GLN A 349 5.87 2.63 -18.86
C GLN A 349 4.67 2.73 -17.90
N CYS A 350 4.49 1.73 -17.03
CA CYS A 350 3.44 1.80 -16.00
C CYS A 350 3.74 2.81 -14.89
N VAL A 351 4.99 3.29 -14.82
CA VAL A 351 5.42 4.42 -14.00
C VAL A 351 5.88 5.53 -14.94
N THR A 352 5.30 6.72 -14.83
CA THR A 352 5.75 7.89 -15.59
C THR A 352 6.89 8.56 -14.85
N ASN A 353 8.11 8.39 -15.37
CA ASN A 353 9.39 8.98 -14.92
C ASN A 353 9.80 8.70 -13.44
N PRO A 354 10.84 7.88 -13.18
CA PRO A 354 11.29 7.52 -11.83
C PRO A 354 11.68 8.69 -10.91
N GLN A 355 11.95 9.86 -11.50
CA GLN A 355 12.34 11.08 -10.80
C GLN A 355 11.15 11.89 -10.25
N ASP A 356 9.92 11.56 -10.68
CA ASP A 356 8.68 12.21 -10.24
C ASP A 356 8.14 11.49 -9.01
N SER A 357 8.92 11.50 -7.93
CA SER A 357 8.64 10.84 -6.63
C SER A 357 7.33 11.25 -5.95
N ASP A 358 6.65 12.25 -6.52
CA ASP A 358 5.42 12.84 -5.99
C ASP A 358 4.16 12.15 -6.51
N LYS A 359 4.27 11.29 -7.55
CA LYS A 359 3.10 10.60 -8.12
C LYS A 359 2.77 9.30 -7.39
N GLN A 360 1.63 9.32 -6.70
CA GLN A 360 0.99 8.14 -6.14
C GLN A 360 0.53 7.20 -7.27
N LEU A 361 1.06 5.98 -7.32
CA LEU A 361 0.58 4.92 -8.22
C LEU A 361 -0.26 3.93 -7.43
N SER A 362 -1.59 4.06 -7.48
CA SER A 362 -2.49 3.11 -6.80
C SER A 362 -2.31 1.70 -7.34
N LEU A 363 -2.51 0.71 -6.48
CA LEU A 363 -2.39 -0.71 -6.85
C LEU A 363 -3.35 -1.09 -7.98
N ILE A 364 -4.58 -0.59 -7.93
CA ILE A 364 -5.58 -0.81 -8.98
C ILE A 364 -5.05 -0.32 -10.34
N ASN A 365 -4.45 0.87 -10.40
CA ASN A 365 -3.94 1.43 -11.65
C ASN A 365 -2.71 0.66 -12.16
N LEU A 366 -1.81 0.24 -11.27
CA LEU A 366 -0.67 -0.61 -11.65
C LEU A 366 -1.14 -1.95 -12.22
N LEU A 367 -2.08 -2.61 -11.55
CA LEU A 367 -2.64 -3.89 -12.01
C LEU A 367 -3.34 -3.74 -13.36
N LEU A 368 -4.12 -2.67 -13.56
CA LEU A 368 -4.76 -2.37 -14.84
C LEU A 368 -3.75 -2.12 -15.96
N CYS A 369 -2.65 -1.40 -15.66
CA CYS A 369 -1.58 -1.15 -16.63
C CYS A 369 -0.89 -2.45 -17.07
N LEU A 370 -0.48 -3.29 -16.11
CA LEU A 370 0.16 -4.57 -16.42
C LEU A 370 -0.81 -5.51 -17.14
N GLU A 371 -2.09 -5.53 -16.75
CA GLU A 371 -3.12 -6.36 -17.38
C GLU A 371 -3.42 -5.94 -18.82
N ASP A 372 -3.44 -4.65 -19.13
CA ASP A 372 -3.57 -4.16 -20.52
C ASP A 372 -2.47 -4.76 -21.41
N ARG A 373 -1.24 -4.84 -20.91
CA ARG A 373 -0.12 -5.39 -21.66
C ARG A 373 -0.23 -6.89 -21.86
N ILE A 374 -0.67 -7.64 -20.83
CA ILE A 374 -1.00 -9.07 -20.95
C ILE A 374 -2.08 -9.26 -22.03
N LYS A 375 -3.14 -8.44 -22.00
CA LYS A 375 -4.26 -8.49 -22.95
C LYS A 375 -3.86 -8.13 -24.38
N LYS A 376 -2.80 -7.35 -24.57
CA LYS A 376 -2.18 -7.06 -25.89
C LYS A 376 -1.18 -8.12 -26.35
N GLY A 377 -0.98 -9.20 -25.58
CA GLY A 377 -0.14 -10.34 -25.94
C GLY A 377 1.31 -10.26 -25.44
N ASN A 378 1.67 -9.28 -24.62
CA ASN A 378 3.00 -9.19 -24.04
C ASN A 378 3.22 -10.29 -22.99
N GLN A 379 4.43 -10.84 -22.93
CA GLN A 379 4.80 -11.81 -21.91
C GLN A 379 5.20 -11.08 -20.64
N ILE A 380 4.69 -11.55 -19.50
CA ILE A 380 5.08 -11.09 -18.17
C ILE A 380 5.73 -12.27 -17.45
N LYS A 381 6.79 -12.04 -16.68
CA LYS A 381 7.47 -13.08 -15.91
C LYS A 381 6.53 -13.70 -14.90
N ASP A 382 6.73 -14.98 -14.63
CA ASP A 382 5.88 -15.71 -13.69
C ASP A 382 5.99 -15.20 -12.25
N GLU A 383 7.13 -14.61 -11.87
CA GLU A 383 7.29 -13.90 -10.60
C GLU A 383 6.33 -12.71 -10.50
N CYS A 384 6.33 -11.81 -11.50
CA CYS A 384 5.40 -10.69 -11.53
C CYS A 384 3.94 -11.15 -11.56
N ARG A 385 3.61 -12.18 -12.36
CA ARG A 385 2.25 -12.74 -12.40
C ARG A 385 1.78 -13.28 -11.05
N ARG A 386 2.67 -13.94 -10.29
CA ARG A 386 2.36 -14.43 -8.94
C ARG A 386 2.10 -13.28 -7.98
N GLU A 387 2.90 -12.21 -8.03
CA GLU A 387 2.66 -11.01 -7.22
C GLU A 387 1.35 -10.33 -7.58
N MET A 388 1.07 -10.17 -8.88
CA MET A 388 -0.21 -9.64 -9.35
C MET A 388 -1.37 -10.46 -8.80
N LEU A 389 -1.32 -11.80 -8.90
CA LEU A 389 -2.37 -12.68 -8.40
C LEU A 389 -2.56 -12.54 -6.88
N ALA A 390 -1.47 -12.46 -6.10
CA ALA A 390 -1.53 -12.27 -4.65
C ALA A 390 -2.25 -10.95 -4.28
N HIS A 391 -1.94 -9.87 -5.00
CA HIS A 391 -2.56 -8.57 -4.80
C HIS A 391 -4.03 -8.53 -5.25
N ARG A 392 -4.38 -9.24 -6.33
CA ARG A 392 -5.78 -9.42 -6.78
C ARG A 392 -6.60 -10.17 -5.73
N ARG A 393 -6.06 -11.27 -5.19
CA ARG A 393 -6.68 -12.01 -4.07
C ARG A 393 -6.88 -11.14 -2.85
N MET A 394 -5.89 -10.33 -2.49
CA MET A 394 -5.99 -9.38 -1.37
C MET A 394 -7.17 -8.41 -1.57
N LEU A 395 -7.26 -7.79 -2.75
CA LEU A 395 -8.31 -6.82 -3.09
C LEU A 395 -9.72 -7.45 -3.06
N MET A 396 -9.86 -8.71 -3.52
CA MET A 396 -11.13 -9.44 -3.44
C MET A 396 -11.47 -9.89 -2.02
N SER A 397 -10.47 -10.20 -1.20
CA SER A 397 -10.70 -10.74 0.14
C SER A 397 -11.15 -9.68 1.14
N ASP A 398 -10.58 -8.47 1.06
CA ASP A 398 -10.81 -7.39 2.02
C ASP A 398 -11.28 -6.11 1.36
N TYR A 399 -12.61 -5.94 1.24
CA TYR A 399 -13.17 -4.68 0.72
C TYR A 399 -12.68 -3.44 1.47
N ALA A 400 -12.32 -3.59 2.75
CA ALA A 400 -11.97 -2.47 3.59
C ALA A 400 -10.58 -1.91 3.27
N VAL A 401 -9.75 -2.60 2.49
CA VAL A 401 -8.45 -2.07 2.04
C VAL A 401 -8.59 -1.08 0.88
N SER A 402 -9.76 -1.00 0.24
CA SER A 402 -10.07 -0.12 -0.89
C SER A 402 -10.89 1.09 -0.42
N PRO A 403 -10.28 2.29 -0.23
CA PRO A 403 -10.97 3.47 0.27
C PRO A 403 -12.15 3.88 -0.60
N GLU A 404 -12.02 3.75 -1.92
CA GLU A 404 -13.06 4.05 -2.89
C GLU A 404 -14.30 3.17 -2.65
N ILE A 405 -14.11 1.87 -2.45
CA ILE A 405 -15.23 0.95 -2.14
C ILE A 405 -15.85 1.31 -0.79
N THR A 406 -15.06 1.50 0.26
CA THR A 406 -15.60 1.81 1.60
C THR A 406 -16.35 3.13 1.69
N SER A 407 -15.95 4.13 0.90
CA SER A 407 -16.55 5.47 0.92
C SER A 407 -17.70 5.60 -0.08
N LYS A 408 -17.51 5.11 -1.31
CA LYS A 408 -18.46 5.28 -2.42
C LYS A 408 -19.57 4.25 -2.47
N CYS A 409 -19.39 3.10 -1.81
CA CYS A 409 -20.42 2.06 -1.68
C CYS A 409 -21.04 1.99 -0.28
N LYS A 410 -20.84 3.01 0.56
CA LYS A 410 -21.26 2.98 1.97
C LYS A 410 -22.78 2.78 2.11
N ASN A 411 -23.56 3.43 1.26
CA ASN A 411 -25.03 3.36 1.33
C ASN A 411 -25.53 1.97 0.97
N GLU A 412 -24.98 1.38 -0.09
CA GLU A 412 -25.31 0.03 -0.57
C GLU A 412 -24.93 -1.01 0.49
N MET A 413 -23.78 -0.85 1.14
CA MET A 413 -23.37 -1.73 2.23
C MET A 413 -24.36 -1.70 3.40
N ILE A 414 -24.88 -0.52 3.73
CA ILE A 414 -25.86 -0.35 4.83
C ILE A 414 -27.23 -0.91 4.45
N GLN A 415 -27.69 -0.64 3.22
CA GLN A 415 -29.04 -0.98 2.78
C GLN A 415 -29.17 -2.44 2.34
N HIS A 416 -28.27 -2.92 1.49
CA HIS A 416 -28.37 -4.25 0.88
C HIS A 416 -27.52 -5.30 1.60
N CYS A 417 -26.44 -4.89 2.27
CA CYS A 417 -25.51 -5.80 2.98
C CYS A 417 -25.52 -5.61 4.49
N HIS A 418 -26.65 -5.17 5.08
CA HIS A 418 -26.75 -4.71 6.46
C HIS A 418 -26.21 -5.72 7.49
N THR A 419 -26.48 -7.02 7.30
CA THR A 419 -26.00 -8.11 8.18
C THR A 419 -24.47 -8.13 8.23
N LEU A 420 -23.83 -8.12 7.06
CA LEU A 420 -22.37 -8.11 6.93
C LEU A 420 -21.79 -6.78 7.39
N TYR A 421 -22.48 -5.66 7.16
CA TYR A 421 -22.02 -4.34 7.58
C TYR A 421 -21.96 -4.21 9.11
N ARG A 422 -23.00 -4.68 9.82
CA ARG A 422 -23.03 -4.73 11.29
C ARG A 422 -22.00 -5.70 11.87
N GLN A 423 -21.90 -6.90 11.30
CA GLN A 423 -20.92 -7.89 11.75
C GLN A 423 -19.48 -7.44 11.48
N GLY A 424 -19.24 -6.71 10.39
CA GLY A 424 -17.95 -6.09 10.07
C GLY A 424 -17.48 -5.04 11.08
N ALA A 425 -18.40 -4.37 11.77
CA ALA A 425 -18.11 -3.46 12.89
C ALA A 425 -17.73 -4.20 14.19
N SER A 426 -18.15 -5.47 14.34
CA SER A 426 -17.95 -6.26 15.56
C SER A 426 -16.62 -7.04 15.61
N GLY A 427 -15.78 -6.97 14.58
CA GLY A 427 -14.42 -7.52 14.61
C GLY A 427 -14.30 -9.04 14.80
N THR A 428 -15.40 -9.79 14.78
CA THR A 428 -15.42 -11.25 14.88
C THR A 428 -15.01 -11.89 13.56
N ILE A 429 -13.70 -11.86 13.31
CA ILE A 429 -12.79 -12.93 12.92
C ILE A 429 -13.17 -13.90 11.76
N ASP A 430 -14.42 -14.22 11.48
CA ASP A 430 -14.78 -15.32 10.57
C ASP A 430 -15.38 -14.85 9.23
N GLN A 431 -15.39 -13.54 8.94
CA GLN A 431 -16.24 -12.98 7.88
C GLN A 431 -15.64 -12.08 6.80
N ARG A 432 -14.32 -11.95 6.78
CA ARG A 432 -13.65 -11.17 5.72
C ARG A 432 -12.90 -12.16 4.84
N GLY A 433 -13.40 -12.31 3.63
CA GLY A 433 -12.95 -13.30 2.65
C GLY A 433 -13.78 -13.12 1.38
N GLY A 434 -14.01 -11.87 0.99
CA GLY A 434 -14.80 -11.51 -0.19
C GLY A 434 -16.32 -11.43 -0.01
N ARG A 435 -16.88 -11.83 1.14
CA ARG A 435 -18.34 -11.83 1.35
C ARG A 435 -19.02 -10.47 1.13
N MET A 436 -18.41 -9.39 1.61
CA MET A 436 -18.96 -8.04 1.36
C MET A 436 -18.90 -7.65 -0.12
N ILE A 437 -17.80 -7.96 -0.81
CA ILE A 437 -17.66 -7.70 -2.26
C ILE A 437 -18.73 -8.46 -3.04
N HIS A 438 -18.90 -9.74 -2.74
CA HIS A 438 -19.91 -10.58 -3.38
C HIS A 438 -21.35 -10.17 -3.02
N CYS A 439 -21.61 -9.72 -1.80
CA CYS A 439 -22.91 -9.13 -1.46
C CYS A 439 -23.19 -7.88 -2.30
N LEU A 440 -22.19 -7.01 -2.49
CA LEU A 440 -22.31 -5.86 -3.38
C LEU A 440 -22.49 -6.27 -4.85
N PHE A 441 -21.86 -7.35 -5.30
CA PHE A 441 -22.07 -7.90 -6.65
C PHE A 441 -23.51 -8.38 -6.83
N ASN A 442 -24.04 -9.10 -5.85
CA ASN A 442 -25.42 -9.56 -5.90
C ASN A 442 -26.42 -8.39 -5.84
N ALA A 443 -26.15 -7.39 -5.01
CA ALA A 443 -26.95 -6.17 -4.94
C ALA A 443 -26.92 -5.42 -6.29
N ALA A 444 -25.76 -5.25 -6.91
CA ALA A 444 -25.65 -4.64 -8.24
C ALA A 444 -26.41 -5.40 -9.33
N ARG A 445 -26.59 -6.71 -9.15
CA ARG A 445 -27.32 -7.59 -10.07
C ARG A 445 -28.83 -7.55 -9.87
N ARG A 446 -29.31 -7.53 -8.62
CA ARG A 446 -30.75 -7.71 -8.29
C ARG A 446 -31.48 -6.41 -7.98
N GLU A 447 -30.78 -5.38 -7.52
CA GLU A 447 -31.38 -4.17 -6.96
C GLU A 447 -31.46 -3.06 -8.00
N SER A 448 -32.67 -2.55 -8.26
CA SER A 448 -32.91 -1.48 -9.23
C SER A 448 -32.41 -0.11 -8.75
N ASN A 449 -32.30 0.09 -7.43
CA ASN A 449 -31.88 1.35 -6.79
C ASN A 449 -30.37 1.41 -6.50
N PHE A 450 -29.56 0.52 -7.08
CA PHE A 450 -28.12 0.50 -6.88
C PHE A 450 -27.44 1.74 -7.47
N SER A 451 -26.58 2.45 -6.71
CA SER A 451 -26.03 3.71 -7.22
C SER A 451 -25.01 3.51 -8.34
N ARG A 452 -25.02 4.47 -9.28
CA ARG A 452 -24.02 4.54 -10.37
C ARG A 452 -22.60 4.75 -9.84
N GLU A 453 -22.45 5.47 -8.73
CA GLU A 453 -21.13 5.74 -8.13
C GLU A 453 -20.52 4.46 -7.55
N CYS A 454 -21.29 3.68 -6.79
CA CYS A 454 -20.80 2.40 -6.28
C CYS A 454 -20.52 1.42 -7.43
N LEU A 455 -21.43 1.33 -8.41
CA LEU A 455 -21.27 0.42 -9.56
C LEU A 455 -20.00 0.71 -10.35
N PHE A 456 -19.67 1.98 -10.56
CA PHE A 456 -18.43 2.38 -11.23
C PHE A 456 -17.19 1.88 -10.48
N ASN A 457 -17.13 2.04 -9.16
CA ASN A 457 -15.98 1.63 -8.35
C ASN A 457 -15.86 0.10 -8.27
N ILE A 458 -16.99 -0.62 -8.21
CA ILE A 458 -17.02 -2.08 -8.31
C ILE A 458 -16.51 -2.55 -9.68
N LYS A 459 -16.97 -1.94 -10.79
CA LYS A 459 -16.47 -2.27 -12.13
C LYS A 459 -14.97 -2.04 -12.26
N SER A 460 -14.44 -0.96 -11.66
CA SER A 460 -13.00 -0.68 -11.61
C SER A 460 -12.23 -1.78 -10.86
N LEU A 461 -12.74 -2.21 -9.70
CA LEU A 461 -12.17 -3.31 -8.92
C LEU A 461 -12.19 -4.64 -9.71
N VAL A 462 -13.34 -5.00 -10.29
CA VAL A 462 -13.50 -6.23 -11.09
C VAL A 462 -12.54 -6.25 -12.28
N ARG A 463 -12.29 -5.11 -12.92
CA ARG A 463 -11.33 -5.02 -14.04
C ARG A 463 -9.88 -5.19 -13.60
N ALA A 464 -9.51 -4.72 -12.41
CA ALA A 464 -8.14 -4.87 -11.89
C ALA A 464 -7.87 -6.29 -11.36
N VAL A 465 -8.87 -6.90 -10.74
CA VAL A 465 -8.83 -8.27 -10.22
C VAL A 465 -8.94 -9.30 -11.35
N ASP A 466 -9.85 -9.05 -12.29
CA ASP A 466 -10.23 -9.96 -13.39
C ASP A 466 -10.54 -11.40 -12.93
N PRO A 467 -11.49 -11.60 -11.99
CA PRO A 467 -11.81 -12.93 -11.46
C PRO A 467 -12.42 -13.87 -12.51
N GLY A 468 -12.96 -13.30 -13.59
CA GLY A 468 -13.45 -14.02 -14.75
C GLY A 468 -12.35 -14.67 -15.60
N SER A 469 -11.14 -14.10 -15.61
CA SER A 469 -9.98 -14.67 -16.30
C SER A 469 -9.33 -15.79 -15.47
N ASP A 470 -9.17 -15.58 -14.17
CA ASP A 470 -8.57 -16.55 -13.25
C ASP A 470 -9.37 -16.60 -11.95
N ILE A 471 -10.09 -17.72 -11.74
CA ILE A 471 -10.90 -17.96 -10.54
C ILE A 471 -10.09 -17.82 -9.25
N ARG A 472 -8.77 -18.07 -9.30
CA ARG A 472 -7.89 -17.91 -8.14
C ARG A 472 -7.72 -16.46 -7.73
N ALA A 473 -8.15 -15.47 -8.51
CA ALA A 473 -8.16 -14.08 -8.05
C ALA A 473 -9.28 -13.82 -7.05
N ASP A 474 -10.29 -14.70 -6.98
CA ASP A 474 -11.46 -14.61 -6.12
C ASP A 474 -11.53 -15.80 -5.15
N PRO A 475 -11.04 -15.64 -3.90
CA PRO A 475 -11.00 -16.74 -2.95
C PRO A 475 -12.38 -17.26 -2.53
N LEU A 476 -13.42 -16.42 -2.56
CA LEU A 476 -14.77 -16.86 -2.17
C LEU A 476 -15.39 -17.72 -3.26
N LEU A 477 -15.32 -17.25 -4.51
CA LEU A 477 -15.76 -18.04 -5.67
C LEU A 477 -14.96 -19.34 -5.79
N GLU A 478 -13.64 -19.30 -5.64
CA GLU A 478 -12.80 -20.49 -5.72
C GLU A 478 -13.17 -21.53 -4.64
N THR A 479 -13.46 -21.08 -3.43
CA THR A 479 -13.85 -21.97 -2.33
C THR A 479 -15.26 -22.54 -2.54
N ALA A 480 -16.23 -21.69 -2.90
CA ALA A 480 -17.61 -22.10 -3.16
C ALA A 480 -17.68 -23.14 -4.29
N CYS A 481 -16.88 -22.96 -5.34
CA CYS A 481 -16.86 -23.85 -6.50
C CYS A 481 -15.88 -25.02 -6.41
N ARG A 482 -15.11 -25.19 -5.32
CA ARG A 482 -14.03 -26.20 -5.27
C ARG A 482 -14.52 -27.61 -5.59
N SER A 483 -15.61 -28.05 -4.97
CA SER A 483 -16.18 -29.38 -5.17
C SER A 483 -16.66 -29.61 -6.62
N VAL A 484 -17.24 -28.57 -7.24
CA VAL A 484 -17.69 -28.61 -8.64
C VAL A 484 -16.48 -28.66 -9.58
N ILE A 485 -15.45 -27.87 -9.30
CA ILE A 485 -14.21 -27.86 -10.08
C ILE A 485 -13.55 -29.23 -10.06
N ASP A 486 -13.41 -29.83 -8.88
CA ASP A 486 -12.72 -31.11 -8.70
C ASP A 486 -13.49 -32.28 -9.33
N THR A 487 -14.80 -32.15 -9.52
CA THR A 487 -15.65 -33.22 -10.07
C THR A 487 -15.93 -33.05 -11.57
N LEU A 488 -16.22 -31.83 -12.02
CA LEU A 488 -16.63 -31.55 -13.41
C LEU A 488 -15.52 -30.91 -14.26
N CYS A 489 -14.60 -30.16 -13.63
CA CYS A 489 -13.61 -29.33 -14.33
C CYS A 489 -12.14 -29.72 -14.03
N ALA A 490 -11.88 -30.87 -13.41
CA ALA A 490 -10.55 -31.22 -12.88
C ALA A 490 -9.43 -31.24 -13.93
N LYS A 491 -9.76 -31.50 -15.20
CA LYS A 491 -8.80 -31.55 -16.33
C LYS A 491 -8.52 -30.18 -16.96
N ILE A 492 -9.26 -29.15 -16.55
CA ILE A 492 -9.17 -27.81 -17.13
C ILE A 492 -8.08 -27.03 -16.41
N LYS A 493 -7.16 -26.41 -17.18
CA LYS A 493 -6.13 -25.54 -16.62
C LYS A 493 -6.73 -24.19 -16.23
N PRO A 494 -6.39 -23.64 -15.04
CA PRO A 494 -6.81 -22.31 -14.64
C PRO A 494 -6.21 -21.21 -15.53
N GLY A 495 -6.84 -20.04 -15.52
CA GLY A 495 -6.52 -18.92 -16.40
C GLY A 495 -7.33 -18.92 -17.70
N ASP A 496 -7.28 -17.78 -18.42
CA ASP A 496 -7.97 -17.58 -19.69
C ASP A 496 -9.48 -17.90 -19.70
N SER A 497 -10.12 -17.69 -18.55
CA SER A 497 -11.54 -17.98 -18.30
C SER A 497 -11.94 -19.45 -18.51
N ASN A 498 -10.98 -20.38 -18.54
CA ASN A 498 -11.29 -21.78 -18.86
C ASN A 498 -12.15 -22.44 -17.77
N ILE A 499 -11.80 -22.23 -16.50
CA ILE A 499 -12.57 -22.77 -15.36
C ILE A 499 -13.96 -22.12 -15.28
N ILE A 500 -14.03 -20.79 -15.40
CA ILE A 500 -15.31 -20.07 -15.39
C ILE A 500 -16.24 -20.56 -16.51
N MET A 501 -15.70 -20.79 -17.71
CA MET A 501 -16.49 -21.36 -18.81
C MET A 501 -16.99 -22.77 -18.47
N CYS A 502 -16.11 -23.65 -17.97
CA CYS A 502 -16.50 -25.00 -17.59
C CYS A 502 -17.62 -25.01 -16.55
N LEU A 503 -17.57 -24.10 -15.57
CA LEU A 503 -18.62 -23.94 -14.57
C LEU A 503 -19.93 -23.46 -15.19
N LEU A 504 -19.90 -22.45 -16.06
CA LEU A 504 -21.09 -21.95 -16.77
C LEU A 504 -21.70 -23.02 -17.69
N ASP A 505 -20.88 -23.85 -18.34
CA ASP A 505 -21.33 -24.97 -19.18
C ASP A 505 -22.07 -26.04 -18.36
N ASN A 506 -21.76 -26.14 -17.06
CA ASN A 506 -22.32 -27.12 -16.15
C ASN A 506 -23.28 -26.51 -15.11
N ILE A 507 -23.80 -25.30 -15.35
CA ILE A 507 -24.64 -24.60 -14.37
C ILE A 507 -25.90 -25.39 -14.00
N LYS A 508 -26.51 -26.10 -14.96
CA LYS A 508 -27.69 -26.95 -14.74
C LYS A 508 -27.35 -28.37 -14.27
N ASN A 509 -26.07 -28.67 -14.04
CA ASN A 509 -25.66 -30.01 -13.63
C ASN A 509 -26.07 -30.26 -12.17
N THR A 510 -26.58 -31.45 -11.86
CA THR A 510 -26.93 -31.87 -10.49
C THR A 510 -25.80 -31.75 -9.46
N ARG A 511 -24.54 -31.71 -9.91
CA ARG A 511 -23.35 -31.53 -9.06
C ARG A 511 -23.02 -30.06 -8.81
N MET A 512 -23.67 -29.13 -9.49
CA MET A 512 -23.57 -27.70 -9.20
C MET A 512 -24.22 -27.41 -7.84
N THR A 513 -23.46 -26.78 -6.96
CA THR A 513 -23.98 -26.34 -5.65
C THR A 513 -24.56 -24.95 -5.78
N GLU A 514 -25.62 -24.66 -5.03
CA GLU A 514 -26.24 -23.32 -4.96
C GLU A 514 -25.21 -22.21 -4.66
N ASP A 515 -24.30 -22.44 -3.70
CA ASP A 515 -23.24 -21.49 -3.36
C ASP A 515 -22.33 -21.17 -4.56
N CYS A 516 -21.87 -22.20 -5.28
CA CYS A 516 -21.04 -22.00 -6.47
C CYS A 516 -21.81 -21.27 -7.58
N GLU A 517 -23.07 -21.67 -7.83
CA GLU A 517 -23.91 -21.04 -8.83
C GLU A 517 -24.12 -19.55 -8.54
N ASP A 518 -24.49 -19.19 -7.31
CA ASP A 518 -24.70 -17.80 -6.91
C ASP A 518 -23.44 -16.95 -7.09
N ARG A 519 -22.28 -17.42 -6.58
CA ARG A 519 -21.01 -16.68 -6.73
C ARG A 519 -20.58 -16.58 -8.19
N LEU A 520 -20.82 -17.64 -8.97
CA LEU A 520 -20.50 -17.66 -10.40
C LEU A 520 -21.35 -16.64 -11.16
N MET A 521 -22.65 -16.54 -10.86
CA MET A 521 -23.57 -15.61 -11.51
C MET A 521 -23.27 -14.15 -11.15
N GLU A 522 -22.80 -13.89 -9.93
CA GLU A 522 -22.30 -12.57 -9.53
C GLU A 522 -21.10 -12.11 -10.39
N VAL A 523 -20.16 -13.01 -10.70
CA VAL A 523 -19.03 -12.68 -11.59
C VAL A 523 -19.46 -12.64 -13.06
N ALA A 524 -20.33 -13.57 -13.49
CA ALA A 524 -20.85 -13.63 -14.85
C ALA A 524 -21.62 -12.36 -15.24
N TYR A 525 -22.33 -11.74 -14.28
CA TYR A 525 -23.01 -10.45 -14.47
C TYR A 525 -22.09 -9.38 -15.06
N PHE A 526 -20.85 -9.26 -14.54
CA PHE A 526 -19.87 -8.29 -15.03
C PHE A 526 -19.24 -8.75 -16.35
N MET A 527 -18.90 -10.03 -16.48
CA MET A 527 -18.30 -10.59 -17.70
C MET A 527 -19.21 -10.45 -18.92
N ALA A 528 -20.53 -10.61 -18.74
CA ALA A 528 -21.51 -10.51 -19.82
C ALA A 528 -21.68 -9.08 -20.35
N ARG A 529 -21.37 -8.07 -19.52
CA ARG A 529 -21.50 -6.64 -19.82
C ARG A 529 -20.22 -5.99 -20.32
N ASP A 530 -19.07 -6.47 -19.83
CA ASP A 530 -17.77 -5.88 -20.16
C ASP A 530 -16.84 -6.92 -20.82
N TRP A 531 -16.78 -6.87 -22.16
CA TRP A 531 -15.89 -7.74 -22.94
C TRP A 531 -14.41 -7.51 -22.61
N ARG A 532 -14.03 -6.42 -21.93
CA ARG A 532 -12.63 -6.20 -21.50
C ARG A 532 -12.21 -7.17 -20.40
N LEU A 533 -13.15 -7.88 -19.77
CA LEU A 533 -12.93 -8.99 -18.85
C LEU A 533 -12.70 -10.33 -19.58
N THR A 534 -12.47 -10.29 -20.90
CA THR A 534 -12.25 -11.50 -21.73
C THR A 534 -10.91 -11.41 -22.47
N PRO A 535 -9.77 -11.70 -21.80
CA PRO A 535 -8.44 -11.47 -22.37
C PRO A 535 -8.16 -12.17 -23.71
N LYS A 536 -8.77 -13.34 -23.96
CA LYS A 536 -8.64 -14.07 -25.22
C LYS A 536 -9.34 -13.38 -26.39
N LEU A 537 -10.53 -12.80 -26.16
CA LEU A 537 -11.21 -12.01 -27.17
C LEU A 537 -10.36 -10.80 -27.58
N ILE A 538 -9.76 -10.11 -26.60
CA ILE A 538 -8.91 -8.95 -26.87
C ILE A 538 -7.72 -9.39 -27.74
N ARG A 539 -6.93 -10.37 -27.30
CA ARG A 539 -5.75 -10.83 -28.04
C ARG A 539 -6.05 -11.25 -29.47
N THR A 540 -7.20 -11.90 -29.70
CA THR A 540 -7.53 -12.45 -31.02
C THR A 540 -8.27 -11.46 -31.92
N CYS A 541 -9.07 -10.56 -31.36
CA CYS A 541 -9.95 -9.64 -32.10
C CYS A 541 -9.48 -8.18 -32.08
N GLN A 542 -8.41 -7.81 -31.36
CA GLN A 542 -8.00 -6.40 -31.19
C GLN A 542 -7.82 -5.67 -32.53
N LYS A 543 -7.12 -6.29 -33.49
CA LYS A 543 -6.94 -5.70 -34.82
C LYS A 543 -8.29 -5.44 -35.51
N ASN A 544 -9.22 -6.39 -35.45
CA ASN A 544 -10.56 -6.19 -36.01
C ASN A 544 -11.35 -5.11 -35.26
N LEU A 545 -11.22 -5.03 -33.94
CA LEU A 545 -11.86 -3.97 -33.15
C LEU A 545 -11.37 -2.59 -33.55
N ILE A 546 -10.06 -2.42 -33.77
CA ILE A 546 -9.45 -1.15 -34.19
C ILE A 546 -9.82 -0.84 -35.65
N ASP A 547 -9.50 -1.75 -36.57
CA ASP A 547 -9.60 -1.49 -38.01
C ASP A 547 -11.06 -1.44 -38.49
N LEU A 548 -11.88 -2.41 -38.05
CA LEU A 548 -13.25 -2.58 -38.52
C LEU A 548 -14.26 -1.86 -37.62
N CYS A 549 -14.05 -1.84 -36.31
CA CYS A 549 -15.01 -1.27 -35.34
C CYS A 549 -14.57 0.06 -34.75
N LYS A 550 -13.42 0.62 -35.21
CA LYS A 550 -12.93 1.95 -34.83
C LYS A 550 -12.75 2.14 -33.32
N LEU A 551 -12.32 1.09 -32.63
CA LEU A 551 -11.97 1.14 -31.21
C LEU A 551 -10.79 2.12 -31.00
N PRO A 552 -10.90 3.14 -30.12
CA PRO A 552 -9.84 4.12 -29.89
C PRO A 552 -8.65 3.48 -29.18
N GLU A 553 -7.42 3.89 -29.48
CA GLU A 553 -6.20 3.30 -28.91
C GLU A 553 -6.15 3.30 -27.36
N SER A 554 -6.77 4.30 -26.73
CA SER A 554 -6.87 4.46 -25.27
C SER A 554 -7.99 3.65 -24.60
N TRP A 555 -8.64 2.73 -25.33
CA TRP A 555 -9.80 1.96 -24.86
C TRP A 555 -9.58 1.24 -23.52
N SER A 556 -8.37 0.75 -23.28
CA SER A 556 -8.06 -0.06 -22.10
C SER A 556 -7.93 0.76 -20.82
N MET A 557 -7.46 2.00 -20.91
CA MET A 557 -7.34 2.91 -19.76
C MET A 557 -8.63 3.72 -19.53
N ASN A 558 -9.58 3.69 -20.47
CA ASN A 558 -10.82 4.43 -20.35
C ASN A 558 -11.83 3.71 -19.44
N ASN A 559 -11.88 4.12 -18.17
CA ASN A 559 -12.85 3.61 -17.20
C ASN A 559 -14.29 4.12 -17.42
N ASN A 560 -14.50 5.11 -18.29
CA ASN A 560 -15.79 5.77 -18.48
C ASN A 560 -16.63 5.17 -19.62
N MET A 561 -16.14 4.13 -20.32
CA MET A 561 -16.95 3.44 -21.33
C MET A 561 -18.21 2.85 -20.70
N THR A 562 -19.38 3.22 -21.24
CA THR A 562 -20.67 2.70 -20.78
C THR A 562 -20.91 1.28 -21.30
N ASP A 563 -21.80 0.54 -20.64
CA ASP A 563 -22.16 -0.82 -21.08
C ASP A 563 -22.74 -0.82 -22.50
N VAL A 564 -23.45 0.25 -22.88
CA VAL A 564 -23.96 0.47 -24.25
C VAL A 564 -22.80 0.56 -25.24
N GLN A 565 -21.78 1.38 -24.95
CA GLN A 565 -20.60 1.52 -25.82
C GLN A 565 -19.84 0.20 -25.95
N LEU A 566 -19.66 -0.52 -24.84
CA LEU A 566 -19.02 -1.84 -24.85
C LEU A 566 -19.82 -2.85 -25.70
N GLY A 567 -21.16 -2.84 -25.57
CA GLY A 567 -22.07 -3.64 -26.37
C GLY A 567 -22.00 -3.34 -27.87
N GLN A 568 -21.83 -2.08 -28.26
CA GLN A 568 -21.71 -1.66 -29.67
C GLN A 568 -20.49 -2.27 -30.36
N TYR A 569 -19.33 -2.30 -29.70
CA TYR A 569 -18.12 -2.93 -30.27
C TYR A 569 -18.31 -4.43 -30.47
N LEU A 570 -18.92 -5.10 -29.50
CA LEU A 570 -19.18 -6.53 -29.58
C LEU A 570 -20.25 -6.84 -30.66
N GLY A 571 -21.27 -6.00 -30.79
CA GLY A 571 -22.25 -6.05 -31.87
C GLY A 571 -21.62 -5.85 -33.26
N CYS A 572 -20.69 -4.89 -33.39
CA CYS A 572 -19.94 -4.67 -34.63
C CYS A 572 -19.13 -5.90 -35.05
N LEU A 573 -18.41 -6.54 -34.11
CA LEU A 573 -17.71 -7.80 -34.39
C LEU A 573 -18.68 -8.89 -34.89
N TYR A 574 -19.83 -9.03 -34.25
CA TYR A 574 -20.84 -10.01 -34.64
C TYR A 574 -21.41 -9.76 -36.04
N GLN A 575 -21.74 -8.51 -36.37
CA GLN A 575 -22.20 -8.12 -37.70
C GLN A 575 -21.14 -8.41 -38.78
N LYS A 576 -19.86 -8.19 -38.46
CA LYS A 576 -18.73 -8.38 -39.37
C LYS A 576 -18.08 -9.77 -39.26
N LYS A 577 -18.76 -10.77 -38.68
CA LYS A 577 -18.21 -12.11 -38.38
C LYS A 577 -17.48 -12.82 -39.52
N GLN A 578 -17.89 -12.56 -40.78
CA GLN A 578 -17.27 -13.14 -41.97
C GLN A 578 -15.90 -12.52 -42.31
N GLN A 579 -15.65 -11.28 -41.87
CA GLN A 579 -14.41 -10.54 -42.09
C GLN A 579 -13.39 -10.74 -40.94
N LEU A 580 -13.77 -11.52 -39.92
CA LEU A 580 -12.90 -11.81 -38.77
C LEU A 580 -11.98 -12.99 -39.08
N SER A 581 -10.80 -12.98 -38.44
CA SER A 581 -9.93 -14.16 -38.39
C SER A 581 -10.65 -15.34 -37.73
N ASP A 582 -10.24 -16.57 -38.06
CA ASP A 582 -10.87 -17.78 -37.50
C ASP A 582 -10.76 -17.80 -35.97
N ASN A 583 -9.60 -17.44 -35.42
CA ASN A 583 -9.39 -17.34 -33.98
C ASN A 583 -10.32 -16.32 -33.32
N CYS A 584 -10.46 -15.12 -33.93
CA CYS A 584 -11.38 -14.10 -33.42
C CYS A 584 -12.84 -14.58 -33.50
N ARG A 585 -13.22 -15.27 -34.57
CA ARG A 585 -14.57 -15.80 -34.75
C ARG A 585 -14.91 -16.88 -33.72
N ILE A 586 -13.94 -17.74 -33.39
CA ILE A 586 -14.10 -18.78 -32.35
C ILE A 586 -14.31 -18.12 -30.98
N GLU A 587 -13.44 -17.18 -30.61
CA GLU A 587 -13.56 -16.49 -29.32
C GLU A 587 -14.81 -15.61 -29.24
N LEU A 588 -15.21 -14.97 -30.34
CA LEU A 588 -16.48 -14.23 -30.42
C LEU A 588 -17.68 -15.15 -30.14
N LYS A 589 -17.72 -16.35 -30.75
CA LYS A 589 -18.76 -17.35 -30.47
C LYS A 589 -18.75 -17.77 -28.99
N ARG A 590 -17.56 -17.95 -28.40
CA ARG A 590 -17.40 -18.28 -26.99
C ARG A 590 -17.97 -17.20 -26.08
N ILE A 591 -17.71 -15.92 -26.35
CA ILE A 591 -18.26 -14.80 -25.59
C ILE A 591 -19.78 -14.68 -25.78
N MET A 592 -20.28 -14.89 -27.00
CA MET A 592 -21.72 -14.96 -27.23
C MET A 592 -22.36 -16.06 -26.38
N SER A 593 -21.73 -17.24 -26.26
CA SER A 593 -22.24 -18.32 -25.41
C SER A 593 -22.32 -17.93 -23.93
N ILE A 594 -21.32 -17.23 -23.38
CA ILE A 594 -21.39 -16.70 -22.00
C ILE A 594 -22.59 -15.78 -21.86
N ARG A 595 -22.75 -14.83 -22.78
CA ARG A 595 -23.83 -13.83 -22.72
C ARG A 595 -25.21 -14.47 -22.85
N THR A 596 -25.34 -15.54 -23.64
CA THR A 596 -26.57 -16.33 -23.72
C THR A 596 -26.88 -17.02 -22.40
N LYS A 597 -25.91 -17.69 -21.77
CA LYS A 597 -26.10 -18.34 -20.46
C LYS A 597 -26.37 -17.35 -19.32
N ALA A 598 -25.95 -16.10 -19.51
CA ALA A 598 -26.17 -15.00 -18.58
C ALA A 598 -27.28 -14.05 -19.05
N ILE A 599 -28.18 -14.48 -19.96
CA ILE A 599 -29.18 -13.57 -20.54
C ILE A 599 -30.18 -13.06 -19.51
N GLY A 600 -30.59 -13.91 -18.56
CA GLY A 600 -31.39 -13.54 -17.38
C GLY A 600 -30.67 -12.58 -16.42
N LEU A 601 -29.40 -12.30 -16.67
CA LEU A 601 -28.66 -11.26 -15.96
C LEU A 601 -28.65 -9.94 -16.72
N MET A 602 -29.28 -9.83 -17.90
CA MET A 602 -29.31 -8.65 -18.77
C MET A 602 -30.75 -8.24 -19.11
N PRO A 603 -31.49 -7.61 -18.16
CA PRO A 603 -32.91 -7.29 -18.36
C PRO A 603 -33.17 -6.46 -19.63
N GLU A 604 -32.25 -5.56 -19.99
CA GLU A 604 -32.40 -4.73 -21.18
C GLU A 604 -32.35 -5.54 -22.49
N VAL A 605 -31.70 -6.71 -22.46
CA VAL A 605 -31.64 -7.65 -23.59
C VAL A 605 -32.79 -8.64 -23.50
N GLU A 606 -33.00 -9.20 -22.32
CA GLU A 606 -34.07 -10.13 -22.02
C GLU A 606 -35.44 -9.53 -22.38
N ASP A 607 -35.85 -8.43 -21.73
CA ASP A 607 -37.17 -7.81 -21.92
C ASP A 607 -37.47 -7.50 -23.40
N ASN A 608 -36.46 -7.05 -24.14
CA ASN A 608 -36.60 -6.66 -25.55
C ASN A 608 -36.51 -7.84 -26.53
N CYS A 609 -35.82 -8.92 -26.16
CA CYS A 609 -35.57 -10.06 -27.04
C CYS A 609 -36.30 -11.34 -26.59
N MET A 610 -37.07 -11.33 -25.51
CA MET A 610 -37.76 -12.51 -24.97
C MET A 610 -38.62 -13.23 -26.01
N ALA A 611 -39.35 -12.49 -26.83
CA ALA A 611 -40.16 -13.06 -27.92
C ALA A 611 -39.30 -13.78 -28.98
N ASP A 612 -38.15 -13.20 -29.35
CA ASP A 612 -37.22 -13.77 -30.32
C ASP A 612 -36.44 -14.96 -29.74
N LEU A 613 -36.10 -14.91 -28.45
CA LEU A 613 -35.46 -15.98 -27.71
C LEU A 613 -36.39 -17.19 -27.58
N ALA A 614 -37.69 -16.99 -27.38
CA ALA A 614 -38.69 -18.06 -27.35
C ALA A 614 -38.76 -18.85 -28.68
N LEU A 615 -38.45 -18.18 -29.79
CA LEU A 615 -38.44 -18.76 -31.13
C LEU A 615 -37.13 -19.50 -31.46
N CYS A 616 -36.07 -19.34 -30.66
CA CYS A 616 -34.79 -20.01 -30.90
C CYS A 616 -34.94 -21.54 -30.79
N LYS A 617 -34.50 -22.29 -31.79
CA LYS A 617 -34.58 -23.76 -31.80
C LYS A 617 -33.58 -24.45 -30.84
N ASN A 618 -32.69 -23.71 -30.19
CA ASN A 618 -31.72 -24.26 -29.24
C ASN A 618 -32.43 -24.67 -27.93
N PRO A 619 -32.39 -25.96 -27.53
CA PRO A 619 -33.07 -26.46 -26.33
C PRO A 619 -32.69 -25.73 -25.03
N GLU A 620 -31.43 -25.27 -24.91
CA GLU A 620 -30.94 -24.57 -23.72
C GLU A 620 -31.56 -23.19 -23.56
N ILE A 621 -31.69 -22.44 -24.67
CA ILE A 621 -32.33 -21.11 -24.72
C ILE A 621 -33.84 -21.25 -24.55
N LYS A 622 -34.45 -22.29 -25.15
CA LYS A 622 -35.88 -22.59 -24.95
C LYS A 622 -36.24 -22.96 -23.51
N GLY A 623 -35.33 -23.57 -22.77
CA GLY A 623 -35.51 -23.89 -21.35
C GLY A 623 -35.53 -22.64 -20.49
N GLU A 624 -34.55 -21.74 -20.65
CA GLU A 624 -34.48 -20.46 -19.91
C GLU A 624 -35.68 -19.57 -20.18
N VAL A 625 -36.09 -19.44 -21.44
CA VAL A 625 -37.26 -18.62 -21.81
C VAL A 625 -38.58 -19.18 -21.27
N ARG A 626 -38.70 -20.51 -21.11
CA ARG A 626 -39.89 -21.12 -20.52
C ARG A 626 -39.99 -20.92 -19.01
N GLU A 627 -38.88 -20.97 -18.28
CA GLU A 627 -38.87 -20.69 -16.84
C GLU A 627 -39.18 -19.21 -16.54
N LEU A 628 -38.63 -18.29 -17.35
CA LEU A 628 -38.87 -16.85 -17.25
C LEU A 628 -40.29 -16.41 -17.66
N GLN A 629 -41.01 -17.22 -18.45
CA GLN A 629 -42.43 -16.99 -18.78
C GLN A 629 -43.40 -17.53 -17.71
N MET A 630 -42.91 -18.34 -16.77
CA MET A 630 -43.73 -18.98 -15.72
C MET A 630 -43.60 -18.32 -14.33
N THR A 631 -42.65 -17.40 -14.16
CA THR A 631 -42.52 -16.46 -13.03
C THR A 631 -43.09 -15.11 -13.41
#